data_AF-A0A5D0NQL4-F1
#
_entry.id   AF-A0A5D0NQL4-F1
#
_cell.length_a   1.000
_cell.length_b   1.000
_cell.length_c   1.000
_cell.angle_alpha   90.00
_cell.angle_beta   90.00
_cell.angle_gamma   90.00
#
_symmetry.space_group_name_H-M   'P 1'
#
loop_
_entity.id
_entity.type
_entity.pdbx_description
1 polymer ?
#
loop_
_entity_poly.entity_id
_entity_poly.type
_entity_poly.pdbx_seq_one_letter_code
_entity_poly.pdbx_strand_id
1 'polypeptide(L)'
;MREKDPGTREDAFDFLREHADAYVDELMAEFNAETDDPVLRCWLLELIAEARSEKALGLFREQLEDMDESLQFWAVRGLEMLDTREAEQALDQARAHGLIS
;
A
#
# COMPACT_ATOMS: atom_id res chain seq x y z
N MET A 1 -7.18 -11.68 21.18
CA MET A 1 -6.73 -12.28 19.91
C MET A 1 -5.24 -11.99 19.71
N ARG A 2 -4.36 -12.70 20.44
CA ARG A 2 -2.90 -12.52 20.30
C ARG A 2 -2.23 -13.86 20.55
N GLU A 3 -1.96 -14.54 19.44
CA GLU A 3 -0.83 -15.46 19.22
C GLU A 3 -1.08 -16.05 17.83
N LYS A 4 -0.49 -15.41 16.81
CA LYS A 4 -0.25 -16.08 15.52
C LYS A 4 1.25 -16.19 15.41
N ASP A 5 1.71 -17.43 15.25
CA ASP A 5 3.10 -17.80 14.99
C ASP A 5 3.67 -16.90 13.88
N PRO A 6 4.82 -16.23 14.11
CA PRO A 6 5.47 -15.40 13.10
C PRO A 6 5.62 -16.09 11.74
N GLY A 7 5.94 -17.40 11.72
CA GLY A 7 6.09 -18.15 10.47
C GLY A 7 4.78 -18.25 9.68
N THR A 8 3.64 -18.39 10.37
CA THR A 8 2.32 -18.42 9.71
C THR A 8 1.93 -17.07 9.11
N ARG A 9 2.45 -15.96 9.64
CA ARG A 9 2.18 -14.63 9.09
C ARG A 9 3.02 -14.35 7.84
N GLU A 10 4.30 -14.70 7.87
CA GLU A 10 5.19 -14.57 6.72
C GLU A 10 4.72 -15.44 5.55
N ASP A 11 4.38 -16.71 5.81
CA ASP A 11 3.84 -17.62 4.79
C ASP A 11 2.52 -17.09 4.18
N ALA A 12 1.64 -16.55 5.02
CA ALA A 12 0.38 -15.95 4.56
C ALA A 12 0.61 -14.67 3.74
N PHE A 13 1.60 -13.88 4.12
CA PHE A 13 1.99 -12.68 3.39
C PHE A 13 2.55 -13.03 2.01
N ASP A 14 3.47 -13.98 1.93
CA ASP A 14 4.03 -14.43 0.65
C ASP A 14 2.94 -14.98 -0.28
N PHE A 15 2.02 -15.79 0.25
CA PHE A 15 0.87 -16.28 -0.52
C PHE A 15 0.00 -15.13 -1.07
N LEU A 16 -0.34 -14.15 -0.22
CA LEU A 16 -1.14 -13.00 -0.63
C LEU A 16 -0.41 -12.15 -1.65
N ARG A 17 0.90 -11.96 -1.50
CA ARG A 17 1.73 -11.17 -2.42
C ARG A 17 1.73 -11.76 -3.83
N GLU A 18 1.77 -13.09 -3.95
CA GLU A 18 1.68 -13.78 -5.25
C GLU A 18 0.30 -13.65 -5.92
N HIS A 19 -0.76 -13.34 -5.16
CA HIS A 19 -2.15 -13.32 -5.63
C HIS A 19 -2.85 -11.98 -5.31
N ALA A 20 -2.10 -10.91 -5.09
CA ALA A 20 -2.61 -9.69 -4.48
C ALA A 20 -3.68 -9.01 -5.35
N ASP A 21 -3.58 -9.14 -6.68
CA ASP A 21 -4.55 -8.64 -7.65
C ASP A 21 -5.96 -9.20 -7.43
N ALA A 22 -6.06 -10.46 -7.00
CA ALA A 22 -7.33 -11.13 -6.72
C ALA A 22 -8.02 -10.66 -5.43
N TYR A 23 -7.29 -9.97 -4.54
CA TYR A 23 -7.78 -9.57 -3.21
C TYR A 23 -7.68 -8.06 -2.97
N VAL A 24 -7.49 -7.25 -4.02
CA VAL A 24 -7.23 -5.81 -3.84
C VAL A 24 -8.35 -5.09 -3.08
N ASP A 25 -9.61 -5.45 -3.31
CA ASP A 25 -10.75 -4.81 -2.64
C ASP A 25 -10.75 -5.16 -1.13
N GLU A 26 -10.47 -6.41 -0.78
CA GLU A 26 -10.34 -6.87 0.61
C GLU A 26 -9.13 -6.26 1.32
N LEU A 27 -7.98 -6.21 0.64
CA LEU A 27 -6.75 -5.61 1.18
C LEU A 27 -6.96 -4.12 1.46
N MET A 28 -7.58 -3.39 0.54
CA MET A 28 -7.93 -1.98 0.75
C MET A 28 -8.93 -1.79 1.90
N ALA A 29 -9.93 -2.67 2.02
CA ALA A 29 -10.88 -2.62 3.13
C ALA A 29 -10.20 -2.85 4.48
N GLU A 30 -9.30 -3.83 4.55
CA GLU A 30 -8.53 -4.14 5.76
C GLU A 30 -7.57 -3.00 6.12
N PHE A 31 -6.86 -2.42 5.14
CA PHE A 31 -5.98 -1.27 5.37
C PHE A 31 -6.73 -0.06 5.96
N ASN A 32 -7.95 0.19 5.49
CA ASN A 32 -8.77 1.28 6.01
C ASN A 32 -9.34 1.00 7.41
N ALA A 33 -9.53 -0.27 7.76
CA ALA A 33 -10.03 -0.68 9.07
C ALA A 33 -8.93 -0.76 10.13
N GLU A 34 -7.70 -1.07 9.75
CA GLU A 34 -6.56 -1.23 10.65
C GLU A 34 -5.97 0.12 11.07
N THR A 35 -6.13 0.53 12.33
CA THR A 35 -5.60 1.80 12.86
C THR A 35 -4.54 1.64 13.96
N ASP A 36 -4.37 0.43 14.48
CA ASP A 36 -3.70 0.19 15.76
C ASP A 36 -2.33 -0.47 15.59
N ASP A 37 -2.09 -1.18 14.48
CA ASP A 37 -0.85 -1.87 14.16
C ASP A 37 -0.14 -1.25 12.93
N PRO A 38 0.82 -0.32 13.14
CA PRO A 38 1.57 0.31 12.06
C PRO A 38 2.34 -0.68 11.17
N VAL A 39 2.81 -1.79 11.74
CA VAL A 39 3.54 -2.82 10.98
C VAL A 39 2.59 -3.52 10.03
N LEU A 40 1.39 -3.89 10.51
CA LEU A 40 0.37 -4.49 9.67
C LEU A 40 -0.12 -3.54 8.58
N ARG A 41 -0.30 -2.24 8.89
CA ARG A 41 -0.64 -1.22 7.88
C ARG A 41 0.40 -1.15 6.76
N CYS A 42 1.69 -1.18 7.11
CA CYS A 42 2.76 -1.20 6.11
C CYS A 42 2.69 -2.43 5.22
N TRP A 43 2.50 -3.62 5.80
CA TRP A 43 2.34 -4.87 5.04
C TRP A 43 1.11 -4.86 4.13
N LEU A 44 -0.02 -4.35 4.61
CA LEU A 44 -1.23 -4.25 3.79
C LEU A 44 -1.00 -3.28 2.61
N LEU A 45 -0.35 -2.14 2.83
CA LEU A 45 -0.08 -1.19 1.75
C LEU A 45 0.92 -1.74 0.72
N GLU A 46 1.91 -2.51 1.16
CA GLU A 46 2.81 -3.26 0.28
C GLU A 46 2.04 -4.26 -0.60
N LEU A 47 1.16 -5.07 -0.01
CA LEU A 47 0.34 -6.02 -0.78
C LEU A 47 -0.59 -5.30 -1.77
N ILE A 48 -1.17 -4.16 -1.39
CA ILE A 48 -2.00 -3.35 -2.29
C ILE A 48 -1.16 -2.79 -3.45
N ALA A 49 0.10 -2.41 -3.22
CA ALA A 49 1.03 -2.01 -4.29
C ALA A 49 1.34 -3.18 -5.24
N GLU A 50 1.60 -4.37 -4.70
CA GLU A 50 1.87 -5.59 -5.48
C GLU A 50 0.67 -6.07 -6.30
N ALA A 51 -0.56 -5.70 -5.89
CA ALA A 51 -1.76 -5.97 -6.67
C ALA A 51 -1.82 -5.20 -8.01
N ARG A 52 -1.05 -4.12 -8.15
CA ARG A 52 -0.96 -3.26 -9.36
C ARG A 52 -2.31 -2.86 -9.95
N SER A 53 -3.31 -2.69 -9.10
CA SER A 53 -4.67 -2.35 -9.53
C SER A 53 -4.87 -0.84 -9.49
N GLU A 54 -5.33 -0.26 -10.60
CA GLU A 54 -5.68 1.17 -10.67
C GLU A 54 -6.74 1.58 -9.63
N LYS A 55 -7.51 0.63 -9.09
CA LYS A 55 -8.44 0.86 -7.97
C LYS A 55 -7.76 1.47 -6.75
N ALA A 56 -6.49 1.14 -6.51
CA ALA A 56 -5.71 1.64 -5.38
C ALA A 56 -5.12 3.03 -5.60
N LEU A 57 -5.27 3.64 -6.79
CA LEU A 57 -4.73 4.97 -7.10
C LEU A 57 -5.13 6.03 -6.06
N GLY A 58 -6.41 6.06 -5.68
CA GLY A 58 -6.91 7.01 -4.69
C GLY A 58 -6.24 6.83 -3.33
N LEU A 59 -6.10 5.56 -2.89
CA LEU A 59 -5.47 5.23 -1.62
C LEU A 59 -4.01 5.65 -1.58
N PHE A 60 -3.22 5.37 -2.63
CA PHE A 60 -1.82 5.79 -2.65
C PHE A 60 -1.70 7.32 -2.62
N ARG A 61 -2.56 8.06 -3.33
CA ARG A 61 -2.55 9.52 -3.28
C ARG A 61 -2.78 10.06 -1.88
N GLU A 62 -3.71 9.48 -1.12
CA GLU A 62 -3.97 9.86 0.26
C GLU A 62 -2.76 9.58 1.16
N GLN A 63 -2.08 8.45 0.96
CA GLN A 63 -0.91 8.07 1.76
C GLN A 63 0.37 8.85 1.43
N LEU A 64 0.43 9.59 0.31
CA LEU A 64 1.55 10.50 0.04
C LEU A 64 1.63 11.68 1.01
N GLU A 65 0.49 12.07 1.59
CA GLU A 65 0.38 13.15 2.58
C GLU A 65 0.58 12.66 4.02
N ASP A 66 0.71 11.35 4.23
CA ASP A 66 0.91 10.76 5.56
C ASP A 66 2.30 11.11 6.11
N MET A 67 2.39 11.25 7.43
CA MET A 67 3.66 11.54 8.13
C MET A 67 4.49 10.27 8.36
N ASP A 68 3.92 9.08 8.18
CA ASP A 68 4.65 7.81 8.24
C ASP A 68 5.43 7.59 6.95
N GLU A 69 6.76 7.74 7.02
CA GLU A 69 7.68 7.54 5.91
C GLU A 69 7.57 6.14 5.28
N SER A 70 7.18 5.12 6.06
CA SER A 70 7.02 3.75 5.56
C SER A 70 5.78 3.62 4.70
N LEU A 71 4.67 4.26 5.09
CA LEU A 71 3.45 4.31 4.28
C LEU A 71 3.65 5.18 3.05
N GLN A 72 4.31 6.32 3.20
CA GLN A 72 4.64 7.19 2.08
C GLN A 72 5.53 6.46 1.05
N PHE A 73 6.52 5.68 1.51
CA PHE A 73 7.35 4.86 0.63
C PHE A 73 6.52 3.89 -0.22
N TRP A 74 5.63 3.13 0.41
CA TRP A 74 4.77 2.18 -0.33
C TRP A 74 3.74 2.87 -1.21
N ALA A 75 3.26 4.06 -0.83
CA ALA A 75 2.42 4.87 -1.69
C ALA A 75 3.15 5.29 -2.98
N VAL A 76 4.39 5.74 -2.87
CA VAL A 76 5.24 6.06 -4.05
C VAL A 76 5.45 4.80 -4.90
N ARG A 77 5.86 3.69 -4.29
CA ARG A 77 6.08 2.42 -5.01
C ARG A 77 4.82 1.93 -5.70
N GLY A 78 3.67 2.01 -5.04
CA GLY A 78 2.37 1.65 -5.60
C GLY A 78 2.06 2.48 -6.84
N LEU A 79 2.21 3.80 -6.77
CA LEU A 79 2.00 4.69 -7.93
C LEU A 79 2.97 4.39 -9.08
N GLU A 80 4.26 4.16 -8.80
CA GLU A 80 5.23 3.74 -9.81
C GLU A 80 4.84 2.41 -10.48
N MET A 81 4.29 1.46 -9.71
CA MET A 81 3.90 0.14 -10.20
C MET A 81 2.58 0.13 -10.98
N LEU A 82 1.73 1.14 -10.82
CA LEU A 82 0.53 1.29 -11.65
C LEU A 82 0.89 1.59 -13.11
N ASP A 83 2.02 2.25 -13.37
CA ASP A 83 2.49 2.59 -14.74
C ASP A 83 1.39 3.27 -15.59
N THR A 84 0.61 4.15 -14.95
CA THR A 84 -0.45 4.94 -15.59
C THR A 84 -0.13 6.42 -15.58
N ARG A 85 -0.70 7.15 -16.54
CA ARG A 85 -0.54 8.61 -16.64
C ARG A 85 -1.06 9.32 -15.39
N GLU A 86 -2.15 8.83 -14.81
CA GLU A 86 -2.75 9.38 -13.60
C GLU A 86 -1.83 9.19 -12.38
N ALA A 87 -1.13 8.04 -12.29
CA ALA A 87 -0.15 7.80 -11.24
C ALA A 87 1.10 8.66 -11.40
N GLU A 88 1.61 8.82 -12.62
CA GLU A 88 2.71 9.75 -12.92
C GLU A 88 2.36 11.19 -12.50
N GLN A 89 1.16 11.66 -12.84
CA GLN A 89 0.68 12.99 -12.45
C GLN A 89 0.60 13.16 -10.93
N ALA A 90 0.19 12.13 -10.19
CA ALA A 90 0.16 12.17 -8.75
C ALA A 90 1.57 12.31 -8.15
N LEU A 91 2.54 11.55 -8.65
CA LEU A 91 3.93 11.64 -8.23
C LEU A 91 4.53 13.03 -8.53
N ASP A 92 4.27 13.57 -9.72
CA ASP A 92 4.76 14.89 -10.10
C ASP A 92 4.17 16.02 -9.24
N GLN A 93 2.87 15.94 -8.92
CA GLN A 93 2.22 16.87 -7.99
C GLN A 93 2.84 16.78 -6.59
N ALA A 94 3.08 15.57 -6.10
CA ALA A 94 3.68 15.34 -4.79
C ALA A 94 5.10 15.90 -4.69
N ARG A 95 5.92 15.72 -5.74
CA ARG A 95 7.25 16.35 -5.86
C ARG A 95 7.16 17.87 -5.86
N ALA A 96 6.23 18.44 -6.64
CA ALA A 96 6.04 19.88 -6.72
C ALA A 96 5.60 20.48 -5.38
N HIS A 97 4.88 19.72 -4.56
CA HIS A 97 4.47 20.12 -3.21
C HIS A 97 5.52 19.81 -2.13
N GLY A 98 6.63 19.16 -2.49
CA GLY A 98 7.68 18.77 -1.55
C GLY A 98 7.27 17.65 -0.59
N LEU A 99 6.24 16.87 -0.94
CA LEU A 99 5.81 15.70 -0.16
C LEU A 99 6.83 14.56 -0.31
N ILE A 100 7.39 14.40 -1.51
CA ILE A 100 8.38 13.38 -1.84
C ILE A 100 9.56 14.02 -2.57
N SER A 101 10.75 13.42 -2.43
CA SER A 101 12.02 13.95 -2.96
C SER A 101 12.40 13.38 -4.32
#